data_AF-A0A358IHV1-F1
#
_entry.id   AF-A0A358IHV1-F1
#
_cell.length_a   1.000
_cell.length_b   1.000
_cell.length_c   1.000
_cell.angle_alpha   90.00
_cell.angle_beta   90.00
_cell.angle_gamma   90.00
#
_symmetry.space_group_name_H-M   'P 1'
#
loop_
_entity.id
_entity.type
_entity.pdbx_description
1 polymer ?
#
loop_
_entity_poly.entity_id
_entity_poly.type
_entity_poly.pdbx_seq_one_letter_code
_entity_poly.pdbx_strand_id
1 'polypeptide(L)'
;MSQGATSAAVVSVGNELLFGETLDTNTAWLGRKLATLGISVVRGYTVGDVAEDIGWAVRDAIQVADLVLVTGGLGPTPDDLTKFAVANVLGRDLVVDDRVKESLQERFREQGMDGVPPTAYDQAYVLSGSEPLHNAEGTAPGIFLRSDEAIIVLLPGVPRELKDIVNGSLLPHLERLQRDAPDRVWHHVIHTTGIAESRLTALLEERLADVSDEERLGVGLAYLPDVRGVDLRFTAFGPSRDEAFARMAPLVQSIEDVVKPYRFESDSGDLAEALNQILRERGMTIATAESCTGGLIAKQVTGVEGASDVFAGGIVAYSNEAKIALLGVSILDLAEHGA
;
A
#
# COMPACT_ATOMS: atom_id res chain seq x y z
N MET A 1 5.34 19.60 13.41
CA MET A 1 4.39 18.46 13.44
C MET A 1 3.20 18.93 14.26
N SER A 2 2.09 19.29 13.61
CA SER A 2 0.89 19.81 14.28
C SER A 2 0.15 18.69 15.01
N GLN A 3 -0.31 18.98 16.22
CA GLN A 3 -0.87 18.07 17.22
C GLN A 3 -2.33 17.62 16.93
N GLY A 4 -2.69 17.30 15.68
CA GLY A 4 -4.10 17.06 15.30
C GLY A 4 -4.41 15.79 14.51
N ALA A 5 -3.43 15.20 13.82
CA ALA A 5 -3.64 14.03 12.97
C ALA A 5 -3.49 12.73 13.77
N THR A 6 -4.39 11.76 13.56
CA THR A 6 -4.23 10.40 14.11
C THR A 6 -2.86 9.85 13.73
N SER A 7 -2.09 9.51 14.75
CA SER A 7 -0.75 8.97 14.62
C SER A 7 -0.79 7.45 14.63
N ALA A 8 0.08 6.82 13.83
CA ALA A 8 0.19 5.37 13.76
C ALA A 8 1.63 4.88 13.95
N ALA A 9 1.79 3.71 14.53
CA ALA A 9 3.04 2.96 14.58
C ALA A 9 2.84 1.58 13.96
N VAL A 10 3.86 1.08 13.26
CA VAL A 10 3.85 -0.26 12.66
C VAL A 10 4.90 -1.13 13.33
N VAL A 11 4.52 -2.31 13.79
CA VAL A 11 5.40 -3.33 14.35
C VAL A 11 5.38 -4.55 13.42
N SER A 12 6.48 -4.80 12.73
CA SER A 12 6.66 -5.98 11.90
C SER A 12 7.35 -7.08 12.69
N VAL A 13 6.75 -8.27 12.70
CA VAL A 13 7.23 -9.45 13.43
C VAL A 13 7.66 -10.50 12.41
N GLY A 14 8.91 -10.95 12.50
CA GLY A 14 9.45 -12.03 11.68
C GLY A 14 10.97 -12.03 11.66
N ASN A 15 11.58 -13.17 11.99
CA ASN A 15 13.04 -13.34 11.94
C ASN A 15 13.61 -13.14 10.52
N GLU A 16 12.87 -13.55 9.49
CA GLU A 16 13.23 -13.40 8.08
C GLU A 16 13.35 -11.93 7.66
N LEU A 17 12.63 -11.02 8.34
CA LEU A 17 12.74 -9.58 8.12
C LEU A 17 14.04 -9.04 8.72
N LEU A 18 14.41 -9.51 9.92
CA LEU A 18 15.68 -9.13 10.57
C LEU A 18 16.90 -9.66 9.82
N PHE A 19 16.80 -10.86 9.24
CA PHE A 19 17.87 -11.45 8.43
C PHE A 19 17.93 -10.86 7.00
N GLY A 20 16.91 -10.09 6.60
CA GLY A 20 16.81 -9.52 5.25
C GLY A 20 16.54 -10.57 4.17
N GLU A 21 16.06 -11.75 4.55
CA GLU A 21 15.63 -12.80 3.61
C GLU A 21 14.34 -12.38 2.90
N THR A 22 13.48 -11.64 3.62
CA THR A 22 12.29 -11.01 3.08
C THR A 22 12.34 -9.52 3.33
N LEU A 23 12.09 -8.72 2.28
CA LEU A 23 11.95 -7.28 2.43
C LEU A 23 10.61 -6.95 3.09
N ASP A 24 10.61 -6.07 4.09
CA ASP A 24 9.38 -5.58 4.72
C ASP A 24 8.61 -4.63 3.77
N THR A 25 7.87 -5.23 2.86
CA THR A 25 6.97 -4.52 1.95
C THR A 25 5.63 -4.17 2.58
N ASN A 26 5.28 -4.81 3.71
CA ASN A 26 4.03 -4.59 4.43
C ASN A 26 4.03 -3.22 5.10
N THR A 27 5.09 -2.86 5.84
CA THR A 27 5.23 -1.53 6.44
C THR A 27 5.17 -0.44 5.38
N ALA A 28 5.89 -0.63 4.26
CA ALA A 28 5.89 0.32 3.15
C ALA A 28 4.48 0.51 2.55
N TRP A 29 3.72 -0.59 2.38
CA TRP A 29 2.36 -0.54 1.86
C TRP A 29 1.37 0.09 2.87
N LEU A 30 1.44 -0.29 4.14
CA LEU A 30 0.63 0.28 5.22
C LEU A 30 0.86 1.78 5.35
N GLY A 31 2.12 2.24 5.30
CA GLY A 31 2.45 3.67 5.34
C GLY A 31 1.79 4.46 4.21
N ARG A 32 1.83 3.94 2.98
CA ARG A 32 1.13 4.57 1.84
C ARG A 32 -0.38 4.56 2.04
N LYS A 33 -0.97 3.42 2.42
CA LYS A 33 -2.42 3.29 2.61
C LYS A 33 -2.94 4.20 3.72
N LEU A 34 -2.28 4.22 4.88
CA LEU A 34 -2.65 5.08 6.01
C LEU A 34 -2.51 6.56 5.66
N ALA A 35 -1.47 6.93 4.90
CA ALA A 35 -1.34 8.29 4.39
C ALA A 35 -2.55 8.69 3.54
N THR A 36 -3.07 7.83 2.66
CA THR A 36 -4.31 8.15 1.90
C THR A 36 -5.53 8.44 2.77
N LEU A 37 -5.52 7.95 4.01
CA LEU A 37 -6.57 8.18 5.01
C LEU A 37 -6.25 9.36 5.93
N GLY A 38 -5.11 10.04 5.77
CA GLY A 38 -4.67 11.11 6.64
C GLY A 38 -4.09 10.63 7.98
N ILE A 39 -3.77 9.34 8.11
CA ILE A 39 -3.15 8.75 9.29
C ILE A 39 -1.63 8.76 9.07
N SER A 40 -0.90 9.42 9.96
CA SER A 40 0.56 9.57 9.83
C SER A 40 1.27 8.45 10.57
N VAL A 41 2.03 7.62 9.85
CA VAL A 41 2.93 6.64 10.48
C VAL A 41 4.14 7.38 11.03
N VAL A 42 4.27 7.45 12.36
CA VAL A 42 5.33 8.20 13.06
C VAL A 42 6.51 7.33 13.48
N ARG A 43 6.32 6.01 13.54
CA ARG A 43 7.37 5.07 13.92
C ARG A 43 7.13 3.68 13.31
N GLY A 44 8.23 2.99 13.02
CA GLY A 44 8.24 1.59 12.59
C GLY A 44 9.20 0.78 13.46
N TYR A 45 8.85 -0.47 13.72
CA TYR A 45 9.67 -1.45 14.45
C TYR A 45 9.74 -2.73 13.63
N THR A 46 10.88 -3.39 13.67
CA THR A 46 11.05 -4.76 13.16
C THR A 46 11.65 -5.58 14.29
N VAL A 47 10.97 -6.67 14.66
CA VAL A 47 11.37 -7.55 15.77
C VAL A 47 11.27 -9.00 15.33
N GLY A 48 12.02 -9.87 16.00
CA GLY A 48 11.97 -11.32 15.76
C GLY A 48 10.75 -11.96 16.41
N ASP A 49 10.58 -13.25 16.16
CA ASP A 49 9.49 -14.09 16.71
C ASP A 49 9.75 -14.46 18.18
N VAL A 50 9.95 -13.44 19.02
CA VAL A 50 10.22 -13.57 20.46
C VAL A 50 9.18 -12.75 21.21
N ALA A 51 8.41 -13.41 22.08
CA ALA A 51 7.28 -12.76 22.77
C ALA A 51 7.69 -11.52 23.59
N GLU A 52 8.89 -11.51 24.16
CA GLU A 52 9.44 -10.37 24.91
C GLU A 52 9.72 -9.17 23.99
N ASP A 53 10.33 -9.41 22.83
CA ASP A 53 10.66 -8.36 21.85
C ASP A 53 9.39 -7.77 21.22
N ILE A 54 8.43 -8.62 20.86
CA ILE A 54 7.11 -8.20 20.39
C ILE A 54 6.43 -7.36 21.46
N GLY A 55 6.44 -7.83 22.71
CA GLY A 55 5.83 -7.11 23.83
C GLY A 55 6.51 -5.78 24.14
N TRP A 56 7.83 -5.67 23.97
CA TRP A 56 8.57 -4.40 24.09
C TRP A 56 8.16 -3.43 22.98
N ALA A 57 8.18 -3.86 21.71
CA ALA A 57 7.86 -3.00 20.58
C ALA A 57 6.43 -2.47 20.65
N VAL A 58 5.47 -3.32 21.02
CA VAL A 58 4.06 -2.91 21.20
C VAL A 58 3.91 -1.89 22.33
N ARG A 59 4.59 -2.09 23.48
CA ARG A 59 4.55 -1.10 24.58
C ARG A 59 5.12 0.26 24.16
N ASP A 60 6.26 0.28 23.48
CA ASP A 60 6.86 1.53 23.00
C ASP A 60 5.97 2.20 21.94
N ALA A 61 5.35 1.41 21.06
CA ALA A 61 4.45 1.90 20.01
C ALA A 61 3.19 2.58 20.59
N ILE A 62 2.58 2.00 21.63
CA ILE A 62 1.40 2.56 22.31
C ILE A 62 1.71 3.93 22.93
N GLN A 63 2.95 4.16 23.38
CA GLN A 63 3.34 5.44 23.98
C GLN A 63 3.44 6.60 22.99
N VAL A 64 3.55 6.31 21.69
CA VAL A 64 3.86 7.32 20.67
C VAL A 64 2.86 7.40 19.53
N ALA A 65 1.85 6.53 19.52
CA ALA A 65 0.85 6.48 18.47
C ALA A 65 -0.55 6.12 18.99
N ASP A 66 -1.56 6.73 18.39
CA ASP A 66 -2.98 6.45 18.67
C ASP A 66 -3.43 5.10 18.08
N LEU A 67 -2.76 4.66 17.01
CA LEU A 67 -3.00 3.41 16.29
C LEU A 67 -1.71 2.58 16.18
N VAL A 68 -1.71 1.36 16.70
CA VAL A 68 -0.60 0.41 16.59
C VAL A 68 -1.01 -0.74 15.69
N LEU A 69 -0.37 -0.89 14.54
CA LEU A 69 -0.56 -2.01 13.64
C LEU A 69 0.59 -3.00 13.83
N VAL A 70 0.28 -4.24 14.19
CA VAL A 70 1.27 -5.32 14.31
C VAL A 70 1.03 -6.31 13.17
N THR A 71 2.05 -6.61 12.38
CA THR A 71 1.96 -7.52 11.23
C THR A 71 2.92 -8.70 11.40
N GLY A 72 2.43 -9.91 11.16
CA GLY A 72 3.21 -11.15 11.31
C GLY A 72 2.91 -11.91 12.61
N GLY A 73 3.27 -13.19 12.66
CA GLY A 73 3.10 -14.04 13.84
C GLY A 73 1.65 -14.36 14.24
N LEU A 74 0.72 -14.43 13.26
CA LEU A 74 -0.71 -14.79 13.47
C LEU A 74 -1.11 -16.17 12.93
N GLY A 75 -0.16 -16.91 12.36
CA GLY A 75 -0.37 -18.24 11.83
C GLY A 75 -0.62 -19.30 12.92
N PRO A 76 -0.69 -20.57 12.50
CA PRO A 76 -0.91 -21.72 13.38
C PRO A 76 0.40 -22.38 13.85
N THR A 77 1.56 -21.75 13.68
CA THR A 77 2.87 -22.34 14.00
C THR A 77 3.30 -21.99 15.43
N PRO A 78 4.20 -22.78 16.06
CA PRO A 78 4.70 -22.47 17.40
C PRO A 78 5.41 -21.12 17.52
N ASP A 79 5.94 -20.60 16.42
CA ASP A 79 6.65 -19.32 16.37
C ASP A 79 5.67 -18.13 16.22
N ASP A 80 4.38 -18.38 15.98
CA ASP A 80 3.33 -17.35 15.89
C ASP A 80 2.92 -16.83 17.29
N LEU A 81 3.80 -16.02 17.90
CA LEU A 81 3.68 -15.54 19.27
C LEU A 81 2.97 -14.18 19.41
N THR A 82 2.59 -13.53 18.30
CA THR A 82 2.11 -12.14 18.32
C THR A 82 0.85 -11.96 19.18
N LYS A 83 -0.15 -12.84 19.03
CA LYS A 83 -1.40 -12.74 19.82
C LYS A 83 -1.13 -12.87 21.31
N PHE A 84 -0.27 -13.81 21.68
CA PHE A 84 0.11 -14.05 23.08
C PHE A 84 0.89 -12.87 23.66
N ALA A 85 1.89 -12.36 22.95
CA ALA A 85 2.70 -11.23 23.39
C ALA A 85 1.83 -9.97 23.60
N VAL A 86 0.96 -9.66 22.64
CA VAL A 86 0.05 -8.50 22.73
C VAL A 86 -0.97 -8.69 23.84
N ALA A 87 -1.53 -9.88 24.01
CA ALA A 87 -2.44 -10.20 25.11
C ALA A 87 -1.80 -9.95 26.48
N ASN A 88 -0.55 -10.37 26.67
CA ASN A 88 0.20 -10.13 27.90
C ASN A 88 0.46 -8.64 28.15
N VAL A 89 0.84 -7.88 27.12
CA VAL A 89 1.06 -6.43 27.23
C VAL A 89 -0.20 -5.71 27.70
N LEU A 90 -1.36 -6.15 27.19
CA LEU A 90 -2.65 -5.49 27.47
C LEU A 90 -3.39 -6.08 28.68
N GLY A 91 -2.83 -7.11 29.33
CA GLY A 91 -3.50 -7.84 30.41
C GLY A 91 -4.84 -8.44 29.97
N ARG A 92 -4.90 -9.01 28.77
CA ARG A 92 -6.11 -9.63 28.19
C ARG A 92 -5.93 -11.14 28.06
N ASP A 93 -7.01 -11.87 28.26
CA ASP A 93 -7.05 -13.31 27.98
C ASP A 93 -7.24 -13.58 26.48
N LEU A 94 -6.72 -14.72 26.00
CA LEU A 94 -7.07 -15.27 24.69
C LEU A 94 -8.31 -16.15 24.83
N VAL A 95 -9.34 -15.86 24.04
CA VAL A 95 -10.62 -16.57 24.02
C VAL A 95 -10.92 -17.09 22.62
N VAL A 96 -11.63 -18.21 22.52
CA VAL A 96 -12.05 -18.75 21.22
C VAL A 96 -13.23 -17.93 20.70
N ASP A 97 -13.14 -17.44 19.47
CA ASP A 97 -14.27 -16.86 18.74
C ASP A 97 -14.94 -17.94 17.88
N ASP A 98 -16.19 -18.27 18.20
CA ASP A 98 -16.94 -19.31 17.50
C ASP A 98 -17.17 -18.98 16.02
N ARG A 99 -17.28 -17.69 15.65
CA ARG A 99 -17.48 -17.28 14.24
C ARG A 99 -16.22 -17.50 13.42
N VAL A 100 -15.05 -17.20 14.00
CA VAL A 100 -13.76 -17.50 13.36
C VAL A 100 -13.57 -19.01 13.22
N LYS A 101 -13.92 -19.77 14.27
CA LYS A 101 -13.85 -21.22 14.25
C LYS A 101 -14.75 -21.84 13.17
N GLU A 102 -15.98 -21.35 13.03
CA GLU A 102 -16.92 -21.78 11.99
C GLU A 102 -16.40 -21.44 10.59
N SER A 103 -15.89 -20.21 10.39
CA SER A 103 -15.29 -19.79 9.11
C SER A 103 -14.08 -20.63 8.72
N LEU A 104 -13.22 -21.01 9.68
CA LEU A 104 -12.12 -21.95 9.46
C LEU A 104 -12.64 -23.31 8.99
N GLN A 105 -13.65 -23.85 9.66
CA GLN A 105 -14.24 -25.15 9.29
C GLN A 105 -14.85 -25.14 7.89
N GLU A 106 -15.51 -24.05 7.51
CA GLU A 106 -16.07 -23.87 6.16
C GLU A 106 -14.96 -23.81 5.12
N ARG A 107 -13.92 -22.99 5.33
CA ARG A 107 -12.81 -22.82 4.38
C ARG A 107 -12.06 -24.12 4.13
N PHE A 108 -11.75 -24.91 5.16
CA PHE A 108 -11.10 -26.22 5.00
C PHE A 108 -12.01 -27.21 4.25
N ARG A 109 -13.33 -27.14 4.46
CA ARG A 109 -14.30 -27.98 3.74
C ARG A 109 -14.37 -27.61 2.26
N GLU A 110 -14.37 -26.32 1.93
CA GLU A 110 -14.35 -25.82 0.54
C GLU A 110 -13.07 -26.24 -0.20
N GLN A 111 -11.95 -26.34 0.52
CA GLN A 111 -10.69 -26.87 0.02
C GLN A 111 -10.67 -28.41 -0.12
N GLY A 112 -11.78 -29.08 0.18
CA GLY A 112 -11.90 -30.54 0.08
C GLY A 112 -11.11 -31.30 1.15
N MET A 113 -10.78 -30.66 2.28
CA MET A 113 -10.07 -31.30 3.37
C MET A 113 -11.02 -32.01 4.33
N ASP A 114 -10.63 -33.21 4.78
CA ASP A 114 -11.34 -34.02 5.78
C ASP A 114 -11.11 -33.46 7.19
N GLY A 115 -11.65 -32.26 7.43
CA GLY A 115 -11.58 -31.58 8.72
C GLY A 115 -10.46 -30.54 8.84
N VAL A 116 -10.43 -29.88 10.00
CA VAL A 116 -9.48 -28.81 10.33
C VAL A 116 -8.34 -29.39 11.18
N PRO A 117 -7.06 -29.19 10.80
CA PRO A 117 -5.91 -29.58 11.62
C PRO A 117 -6.01 -28.98 13.03
N PRO A 118 -5.66 -29.72 14.11
CA PRO A 118 -5.76 -29.22 15.47
C PRO A 118 -5.08 -27.87 15.71
N THR A 119 -3.89 -27.67 15.13
CA THR A 119 -3.12 -26.41 15.24
C THR A 119 -3.77 -25.24 14.51
N ALA A 120 -4.59 -25.49 13.48
CA ALA A 120 -5.30 -24.42 12.77
C ALA A 120 -6.40 -23.78 13.65
N TYR A 121 -6.91 -24.51 14.66
CA TYR A 121 -7.83 -23.92 15.64
C TYR A 121 -7.17 -22.86 16.52
N ASP A 122 -5.85 -22.82 16.61
CA ASP A 122 -5.15 -21.75 17.33
C ASP A 122 -5.44 -20.38 16.69
N GLN A 123 -5.78 -20.34 15.40
CA GLN A 123 -6.18 -19.13 14.68
C GLN A 123 -7.57 -18.60 15.12
N ALA A 124 -8.41 -19.44 15.75
CA ALA A 124 -9.69 -19.03 16.32
C ALA A 124 -9.58 -18.31 17.67
N TYR A 125 -8.41 -18.35 18.31
CA TYR A 125 -8.16 -17.57 19.51
C TYR A 125 -7.95 -16.10 19.16
N VAL A 126 -8.72 -15.23 19.81
CA VAL A 126 -8.65 -13.78 19.72
C VAL A 126 -8.50 -13.17 21.11
N LEU A 127 -8.12 -11.89 21.20
CA LEU A 127 -8.02 -11.21 22.48
C LEU A 127 -9.42 -10.93 23.03
N SER A 128 -9.64 -11.14 24.32
CA SER A 128 -10.91 -10.83 24.97
C SER A 128 -11.29 -9.36 24.78
N GLY A 129 -12.51 -9.11 24.30
CA GLY A 129 -13.01 -7.76 23.96
C GLY A 129 -12.54 -7.22 22.61
N SER A 130 -11.84 -8.01 21.80
CA SER A 130 -11.49 -7.65 20.42
C SER A 130 -12.58 -8.01 19.41
N GLU A 131 -12.51 -7.39 18.24
CA GLU A 131 -13.31 -7.67 17.06
C GLU A 131 -12.45 -8.40 16.02
N PRO A 132 -12.78 -9.64 15.64
CA PRO A 132 -12.11 -10.32 14.54
C PRO A 132 -12.41 -9.62 13.21
N LEU A 133 -11.37 -9.41 12.41
CA LEU A 133 -11.45 -8.83 11.08
C LEU A 133 -11.44 -9.95 10.04
N HIS A 134 -12.45 -9.96 9.17
CA HIS A 134 -12.59 -10.97 8.12
C HIS A 134 -11.40 -10.93 7.15
N ASN A 135 -10.88 -12.11 6.82
CA ASN A 135 -9.81 -12.37 5.87
C ASN A 135 -10.34 -13.35 4.80
N ALA A 136 -10.59 -12.85 3.59
CA ALA A 136 -11.08 -13.67 2.49
C ALA A 136 -9.94 -14.45 1.80
N GLU A 137 -8.72 -13.95 1.89
CA GLU A 137 -7.54 -14.50 1.21
C GLU A 137 -6.80 -15.57 2.05
N GLY A 138 -7.08 -15.68 3.35
CA GLY A 138 -6.38 -16.58 4.27
C GLY A 138 -7.24 -17.18 5.36
N THR A 139 -6.59 -17.83 6.34
CA THR A 139 -7.26 -18.48 7.47
C THR A 139 -7.11 -17.69 8.78
N ALA A 140 -6.04 -16.90 8.93
CA ALA A 140 -5.82 -16.07 10.12
C ALA A 140 -6.67 -14.80 10.02
N PRO A 141 -7.66 -14.56 10.91
CA PRO A 141 -8.34 -13.27 10.92
C PRO A 141 -7.37 -12.17 11.36
N GLY A 142 -7.62 -10.94 10.93
CA GLY A 142 -7.07 -9.79 11.65
C GLY A 142 -7.77 -9.64 13.01
N ILE A 143 -7.19 -8.86 13.91
CA ILE A 143 -7.80 -8.59 15.22
C ILE A 143 -7.79 -7.08 15.46
N PHE A 144 -8.96 -6.49 15.70
CA PHE A 144 -9.11 -5.08 16.06
C PHE A 144 -9.47 -4.95 17.53
N LEU A 145 -8.70 -4.16 18.28
CA LEU A 145 -8.93 -3.96 19.71
C LEU A 145 -8.78 -2.49 20.06
N ARG A 146 -9.74 -1.94 20.82
CA ARG A 146 -9.61 -0.63 21.43
C ARG A 146 -9.19 -0.79 22.89
N SER A 147 -8.04 -0.21 23.26
CA SER A 147 -7.66 -0.03 24.67
C SER A 147 -7.93 1.42 25.09
N ASP A 148 -7.71 1.71 26.38
CA ASP A 148 -7.82 3.07 26.91
C ASP A 148 -6.68 3.99 26.42
N GLU A 149 -5.57 3.40 25.96
CA GLU A 149 -4.36 4.12 25.56
C GLU A 149 -4.23 4.26 24.04
N ALA A 150 -4.56 3.20 23.29
CA ALA A 150 -4.41 3.17 21.84
C ALA A 150 -5.33 2.12 21.19
N ILE A 151 -5.47 2.22 19.88
CA ILE A 151 -6.12 1.19 19.06
C ILE A 151 -5.05 0.24 18.57
N ILE A 152 -5.27 -1.06 18.72
CA ILE A 152 -4.31 -2.10 18.37
C ILE A 152 -4.94 -2.99 17.31
N VAL A 153 -4.23 -3.17 16.21
CA VAL A 153 -4.65 -3.99 15.09
C VAL A 153 -3.59 -5.04 14.81
N LEU A 154 -3.97 -6.32 14.88
CA LEU A 154 -3.11 -7.43 14.48
C LEU A 154 -3.46 -7.85 13.06
N LEU A 155 -2.46 -7.97 12.20
CA LEU A 155 -2.57 -8.30 10.78
C LEU A 155 -1.69 -9.52 10.43
N PRO A 156 -2.11 -10.37 9.49
CA PRO A 156 -1.28 -11.45 8.97
C PRO A 156 0.00 -10.92 8.29
N GLY A 157 1.07 -11.72 8.30
CA GLY A 157 2.32 -11.37 7.61
C GLY A 157 2.24 -11.51 6.08
N VAL A 158 1.31 -12.33 5.58
CA VAL A 158 1.15 -12.56 4.13
C VAL A 158 0.59 -11.30 3.46
N PRO A 159 1.29 -10.70 2.47
CA PRO A 159 0.89 -9.39 1.93
C PRO A 159 -0.50 -9.34 1.30
N ARG A 160 -0.98 -10.44 0.71
CA ARG A 160 -2.33 -10.49 0.10
C ARG A 160 -3.43 -10.44 1.17
N GLU A 161 -3.28 -11.25 2.21
CA GLU A 161 -4.20 -11.31 3.36
C GLU A 161 -4.24 -9.97 4.11
N LEU A 162 -3.07 -9.38 4.38
CA LEU A 162 -2.99 -8.06 5.01
C LEU A 162 -3.74 -7.00 4.19
N LYS A 163 -3.51 -6.97 2.87
CA LYS A 163 -4.16 -5.99 1.98
C LYS A 163 -5.67 -6.19 1.89
N ASP A 164 -6.13 -7.44 1.87
CA ASP A 164 -7.56 -7.78 1.89
C ASP A 164 -8.23 -7.25 3.16
N ILE A 165 -7.69 -7.59 4.34
CA ILE A 165 -8.20 -7.10 5.62
C ILE A 165 -8.20 -5.58 5.69
N VAL A 166 -7.10 -4.94 5.29
CA VAL A 166 -6.93 -3.48 5.39
C VAL A 166 -7.89 -2.74 4.46
N ASN A 167 -8.11 -3.23 3.23
CA ASN A 167 -9.03 -2.60 2.29
C ASN A 167 -10.49 -3.00 2.50
N GLY A 168 -10.74 -4.13 3.17
CA GLY A 168 -12.07 -4.65 3.49
C GLY A 168 -12.48 -4.31 4.92
N SER A 169 -12.36 -5.27 5.82
CA SER A 169 -12.96 -5.22 7.15
C SER A 169 -12.37 -4.15 8.08
N LEU A 170 -11.10 -3.75 7.91
CA LEU A 170 -10.47 -2.70 8.71
C LEU A 170 -10.77 -1.28 8.20
N LEU A 171 -10.98 -1.09 6.89
CA LEU A 171 -11.11 0.24 6.27
C LEU A 171 -12.20 1.11 6.94
N PRO A 172 -13.43 0.61 7.19
CA PRO A 172 -14.47 1.39 7.85
C PRO A 172 -14.10 1.86 9.26
N HIS A 173 -13.25 1.11 9.96
CA HIS A 173 -12.75 1.48 11.28
C HIS A 173 -11.76 2.64 11.18
N LEU A 174 -10.80 2.56 10.24
CA LEU A 174 -9.82 3.64 10.00
C LEU A 174 -10.50 4.94 9.54
N GLU A 175 -11.48 4.86 8.66
CA GLU A 175 -12.28 6.01 8.23
C GLU A 175 -13.06 6.65 9.37
N ARG A 176 -13.53 5.85 10.36
CA ARG A 176 -14.20 6.37 11.55
C ARG A 176 -13.23 7.15 12.44
N LEU A 177 -12.01 6.65 12.66
CA LEU A 177 -10.99 7.36 13.45
C LEU A 177 -10.68 8.73 12.88
N GLN A 178 -10.62 8.83 11.57
CA GLN A 178 -10.37 10.10 10.90
C GLN A 178 -11.58 11.03 10.91
N ARG A 179 -12.81 10.50 10.89
CA ARG A 179 -14.01 11.33 11.07
C ARG A 179 -14.09 11.97 12.45
N ASP A 180 -13.61 11.27 13.47
CA ASP A 180 -13.65 11.73 14.86
C ASP A 180 -12.46 12.64 15.22
N ALA A 181 -11.45 12.75 14.33
CA ALA A 181 -10.27 13.58 14.54
C ALA A 181 -10.57 15.08 14.33
N PRO A 182 -10.09 15.98 15.22
CA PRO A 182 -10.37 17.42 15.14
C PRO A 182 -9.73 18.10 13.93
N ASP A 183 -8.55 17.64 13.49
CA ASP A 183 -7.85 18.10 12.29
C ASP A 183 -7.46 16.91 11.41
N ARG A 184 -8.07 16.81 10.22
CA ARG A 184 -7.78 15.72 9.28
C ARG A 184 -6.69 16.14 8.31
N VAL A 185 -5.84 15.19 7.95
CA VAL A 185 -4.82 15.37 6.92
C VAL A 185 -5.39 14.94 5.59
N TRP A 186 -5.25 15.80 4.59
CA TRP A 186 -5.65 15.50 3.22
C TRP A 186 -4.45 15.63 2.30
N HIS A 187 -4.34 14.70 1.38
CA HIS A 187 -3.34 14.74 0.34
C HIS A 187 -3.96 14.94 -1.03
N HIS A 188 -3.28 15.72 -1.85
CA HIS A 188 -3.49 15.75 -3.29
C HIS A 188 -2.17 15.37 -3.94
N VAL A 189 -2.19 14.35 -4.80
CA VAL A 189 -1.00 13.86 -5.49
C VAL A 189 -1.14 14.16 -6.98
N ILE A 190 -0.10 14.76 -7.55
CA ILE A 190 0.06 14.92 -8.99
C ILE A 190 1.12 13.92 -9.43
N HIS A 191 0.72 12.99 -10.29
CA HIS A 191 1.62 11.99 -10.83
C HIS A 191 2.33 12.52 -12.08
N THR A 192 3.66 12.38 -12.14
CA THR A 192 4.46 12.83 -13.30
C THR A 192 5.36 11.73 -13.85
N THR A 193 5.65 11.79 -15.15
CA THR A 193 6.58 10.89 -15.84
C THR A 193 7.39 11.63 -16.91
N GLY A 194 8.49 11.03 -17.37
CA GLY A 194 9.31 11.60 -18.44
C GLY A 194 10.21 12.78 -18.03
N ILE A 195 10.32 13.07 -16.73
CA ILE A 195 11.20 14.10 -16.18
C ILE A 195 12.00 13.57 -14.99
N ALA A 196 13.29 13.89 -14.94
CA ALA A 196 14.16 13.57 -13.82
C ALA A 196 13.89 14.49 -12.63
N GLU A 197 14.05 13.96 -11.41
CA GLU A 197 13.80 14.68 -10.15
C GLU A 197 14.52 16.04 -10.09
N SER A 198 15.83 16.05 -10.30
CA SER A 198 16.62 17.29 -10.23
C SER A 198 16.13 18.37 -11.18
N ARG A 199 15.60 17.98 -12.35
CA ARG A 199 15.05 18.91 -13.33
C ARG A 199 13.66 19.40 -12.93
N LEU A 200 12.78 18.52 -12.46
CA LEU A 200 11.45 18.91 -12.01
C LEU A 200 11.55 19.85 -10.81
N THR A 201 12.40 19.52 -9.83
CA THR A 201 12.63 20.35 -8.65
C THR A 201 13.15 21.73 -9.05
N ALA A 202 14.14 21.84 -9.94
CA ALA A 202 14.65 23.14 -10.38
C ALA A 202 13.57 24.02 -11.06
N LEU A 203 12.74 23.43 -11.94
CA LEU A 203 11.65 24.15 -12.59
C LEU A 203 10.57 24.61 -11.59
N LEU A 204 10.28 23.77 -10.60
CA LEU A 204 9.31 24.10 -9.55
C LEU A 204 9.86 25.14 -8.59
N GLU A 205 11.13 25.07 -8.19
CA GLU A 205 11.76 26.09 -7.35
C GLU A 205 11.75 27.46 -8.01
N GLU A 206 12.09 27.53 -9.31
CA GLU A 206 12.00 28.76 -10.10
C GLU A 206 10.56 29.29 -10.12
N ARG A 207 9.58 28.41 -10.37
CA ARG A 207 8.17 28.82 -10.42
C ARG A 207 7.61 29.24 -9.05
N LEU A 208 8.03 28.56 -7.99
CA LEU A 208 7.57 28.80 -6.62
C LEU A 208 8.29 29.97 -5.95
N ALA A 209 9.32 30.54 -6.57
CA ALA A 209 10.01 31.74 -6.08
C ALA A 209 9.08 32.97 -6.07
N ASP A 210 8.11 33.02 -6.99
CA ASP A 210 7.13 34.10 -7.12
C ASP A 210 5.84 33.87 -6.31
N VAL A 211 5.70 32.70 -5.66
CA VAL A 211 4.51 32.35 -4.87
C VAL A 211 4.62 32.95 -3.48
N SER A 212 3.57 33.64 -3.05
CA SER A 212 3.55 34.34 -1.76
C SER A 212 3.57 33.36 -0.58
N ASP A 213 4.07 33.81 0.57
CA ASP A 213 4.01 33.05 1.83
C ASP A 213 2.57 32.69 2.22
N GLU A 214 1.60 33.54 1.87
CA GLU A 214 0.16 33.31 2.09
C GLU A 214 -0.37 32.12 1.28
N GLU A 215 0.05 31.97 0.01
CA GLU A 215 -0.32 30.84 -0.84
C GLU A 215 0.34 29.52 -0.43
N ARG A 216 1.46 29.58 0.30
CA ARG A 216 2.15 28.41 0.86
C ARG A 216 1.68 28.07 2.27
N LEU A 217 0.97 28.97 2.93
CA LEU A 217 0.63 28.82 4.34
C LEU A 217 -0.28 27.61 4.56
N GLY A 218 0.18 26.68 5.41
CA GLY A 218 -0.60 25.50 5.77
C GLY A 218 -0.64 24.39 4.71
N VAL A 219 0.16 24.49 3.66
CA VAL A 219 0.32 23.45 2.63
C VAL A 219 1.76 22.92 2.60
N GLY A 220 1.94 21.64 2.87
CA GLY A 220 3.21 20.94 2.67
C GLY A 220 3.32 20.39 1.25
N LEU A 221 4.44 20.63 0.57
CA LEU A 221 4.79 20.02 -0.71
C LEU A 221 5.94 19.04 -0.50
N ALA A 222 5.76 17.79 -0.90
CA ALA A 222 6.79 16.75 -0.90
C ALA A 222 6.99 16.17 -2.29
N TYR A 223 8.24 15.83 -2.61
CA TYR A 223 8.65 15.15 -3.83
C TYR A 223 8.84 13.66 -3.52
N LEU A 224 8.20 12.81 -4.31
CA LEU A 224 8.23 11.36 -4.13
C LEU A 224 8.82 10.72 -5.39
N PRO A 225 10.17 10.57 -5.45
CA PRO A 225 10.82 10.04 -6.64
C PRO A 225 10.58 8.53 -6.80
N ASP A 226 10.38 8.12 -8.04
CA ASP A 226 10.24 6.75 -8.51
C ASP A 226 11.04 6.58 -9.81
N VAL A 227 11.33 5.33 -10.20
CA VAL A 227 12.00 5.04 -11.49
C VAL A 227 11.21 5.53 -12.70
N ARG A 228 9.90 5.72 -12.57
CA ARG A 228 8.98 6.18 -13.62
C ARG A 228 8.86 7.70 -13.71
N GLY A 229 9.24 8.44 -12.67
CA GLY A 229 9.03 9.89 -12.57
C GLY A 229 8.99 10.37 -11.12
N VAL A 230 8.40 11.55 -10.87
CA VAL A 230 8.35 12.14 -9.53
C VAL A 230 6.94 12.60 -9.20
N ASP A 231 6.34 11.98 -8.20
CA ASP A 231 5.04 12.40 -7.73
C ASP A 231 5.17 13.61 -6.81
N LEU A 232 4.27 14.57 -6.97
CA LEU A 232 4.19 15.76 -6.12
C LEU A 232 3.03 15.60 -5.17
N ARG A 233 3.32 15.50 -3.86
CA ARG A 233 2.30 15.36 -2.82
C ARG A 233 2.11 16.67 -2.08
N PHE A 234 0.93 17.25 -2.25
CA PHE A 234 0.41 18.35 -1.45
C PHE A 234 -0.27 17.80 -0.22
N THR A 235 -0.07 18.47 0.91
CA THR A 235 -0.64 18.08 2.20
C THR A 235 -1.23 19.30 2.87
N ALA A 236 -2.52 19.26 3.20
CA ALA A 236 -3.18 20.30 3.97
C ALA A 236 -4.00 19.70 5.10
N PHE A 237 -4.16 20.46 6.17
CA PHE A 237 -5.00 20.11 7.30
C PHE A 237 -6.35 20.82 7.17
N GLY A 238 -7.44 20.11 7.44
CA GLY A 238 -8.77 20.71 7.47
C GLY A 238 -9.86 19.73 7.89
N PRO A 239 -11.00 20.24 8.39
CA PRO A 239 -12.10 19.41 8.87
C PRO A 239 -12.79 18.63 7.74
N SER A 240 -12.68 19.10 6.49
CA SER A 240 -13.26 18.47 5.30
C SER A 240 -12.27 18.41 4.14
N ARG A 241 -12.52 17.48 3.20
CA ARG A 241 -11.76 17.35 1.97
C ARG A 241 -11.80 18.64 1.16
N ASP A 242 -13.00 19.21 1.01
CA ASP A 242 -13.22 20.40 0.18
C ASP A 242 -12.43 21.60 0.72
N GLU A 243 -12.41 21.81 2.04
CA GLU A 243 -11.61 22.88 2.64
C GLU A 243 -10.11 22.67 2.47
N ALA A 244 -9.62 21.44 2.66
CA ALA A 244 -8.20 21.17 2.50
C ALA A 244 -7.76 21.28 1.03
N PHE A 245 -8.58 20.81 0.09
CA PHE A 245 -8.33 20.95 -1.34
C PHE A 245 -8.41 22.41 -1.79
N ALA A 246 -9.35 23.20 -1.24
CA ALA A 246 -9.39 24.64 -1.49
C ALA A 246 -8.13 25.36 -1.00
N ARG A 247 -7.52 24.93 0.11
CA ARG A 247 -6.22 25.44 0.57
C ARG A 247 -5.06 25.02 -0.33
N MET A 248 -5.07 23.80 -0.87
CA MET A 248 -4.03 23.32 -1.78
C MET A 248 -4.12 23.93 -3.19
N ALA A 249 -5.33 24.31 -3.63
CA ALA A 249 -5.60 24.72 -5.00
C ALA A 249 -4.72 25.87 -5.53
N PRO A 250 -4.45 26.97 -4.78
CA PRO A 250 -3.59 28.05 -5.28
C PRO A 250 -2.18 27.57 -5.63
N LEU A 251 -1.58 26.75 -4.76
CA LEU A 251 -0.24 26.20 -4.97
C LEU A 251 -0.20 25.17 -6.10
N VAL A 252 -1.25 24.35 -6.24
CA VAL A 252 -1.38 23.42 -7.37
C VAL A 252 -1.50 24.21 -8.69
N GLN A 253 -2.32 25.24 -8.72
CA GLN A 253 -2.54 26.07 -9.89
C GLN A 253 -1.28 26.85 -10.29
N SER A 254 -0.49 27.32 -9.34
CA SER A 254 0.73 28.09 -9.63
C SER A 254 1.78 27.26 -10.38
N ILE A 255 1.81 25.95 -10.17
CA ILE A 255 2.77 25.04 -10.82
C ILE A 255 2.22 24.30 -12.04
N GLU A 256 0.93 24.46 -12.38
CA GLU A 256 0.25 23.67 -13.41
C GLU A 256 0.99 23.69 -14.76
N ASP A 257 1.46 24.86 -15.21
CA ASP A 257 2.18 25.00 -16.48
C ASP A 257 3.50 24.21 -16.51
N VAL A 258 4.12 23.99 -15.34
CA VAL A 258 5.36 23.21 -15.20
C VAL A 258 5.07 21.72 -15.23
N VAL A 259 4.01 21.27 -14.55
CA VAL A 259 3.72 19.84 -14.36
C VAL A 259 2.92 19.24 -15.51
N LYS A 260 2.06 20.03 -16.16
CA LYS A 260 1.14 19.58 -17.21
C LYS A 260 1.78 18.75 -18.33
N PRO A 261 2.98 19.08 -18.86
CA PRO A 261 3.62 18.27 -19.90
C PRO A 261 4.02 16.86 -19.45
N TYR A 262 4.17 16.66 -18.14
CA TYR A 262 4.66 15.42 -17.54
C TYR A 262 3.56 14.67 -16.78
N ARG A 263 2.43 15.33 -16.53
CA ARG A 263 1.33 14.82 -15.72
C ARG A 263 0.58 13.70 -16.42
N PHE A 264 0.22 12.67 -15.67
CA PHE A 264 -0.73 11.64 -16.09
C PHE A 264 -1.80 11.43 -15.01
N GLU A 265 -2.98 10.97 -15.42
CA GLU A 265 -4.09 10.69 -14.52
C GLU A 265 -4.17 9.18 -14.24
N SER A 266 -4.18 8.81 -12.96
CA SER A 266 -4.35 7.45 -12.47
C SER A 266 -4.72 7.52 -11.00
N ASP A 267 -5.73 6.74 -10.59
CA ASP A 267 -6.15 6.68 -9.18
C ASP A 267 -5.07 6.01 -8.30
N SER A 268 -4.30 5.08 -8.87
CA SER A 268 -3.24 4.35 -8.18
C SER A 268 -1.83 4.94 -8.35
N GLY A 269 -1.65 5.89 -9.27
CA GLY A 269 -0.34 6.36 -9.73
C GLY A 269 0.39 5.38 -10.67
N ASP A 270 -0.33 4.42 -11.27
CA ASP A 270 0.23 3.47 -12.24
C ASP A 270 0.05 3.97 -13.69
N LEU A 271 1.16 4.05 -14.42
CA LEU A 271 1.18 4.40 -15.84
C LEU A 271 0.42 3.39 -16.70
N ALA A 272 0.43 2.11 -16.33
CA ALA A 272 -0.33 1.09 -17.06
C ALA A 272 -1.85 1.31 -16.90
N GLU A 273 -2.30 1.72 -15.71
CA GLU A 273 -3.70 2.07 -15.46
C GLU A 273 -4.11 3.29 -16.31
N ALA A 274 -3.31 4.36 -16.27
CA ALA A 274 -3.52 5.57 -17.06
C ALA A 274 -3.61 5.27 -18.57
N LEU A 275 -2.67 4.45 -19.09
CA LEU A 275 -2.65 4.04 -20.49
C LEU A 275 -3.90 3.25 -20.86
N ASN A 276 -4.28 2.27 -20.04
CA ASN A 276 -5.48 1.46 -20.27
C ASN A 276 -6.73 2.35 -20.35
N GLN A 277 -6.89 3.29 -19.42
CA GLN A 277 -8.02 4.21 -19.41
C GLN A 277 -8.07 5.06 -20.68
N ILE A 278 -6.96 5.70 -21.06
CA ILE A 278 -6.88 6.53 -22.27
C ILE A 278 -7.24 5.73 -23.53
N LEU A 279 -6.75 4.49 -23.63
CA LEU A 279 -7.06 3.61 -24.75
C LEU A 279 -8.55 3.26 -24.81
N ARG A 280 -9.18 2.94 -23.67
CA ARG A 280 -10.62 2.66 -23.58
C ARG A 280 -11.45 3.86 -23.99
N GLU A 281 -11.16 5.04 -23.44
CA GLU A 281 -11.87 6.29 -23.73
C GLU A 281 -11.80 6.66 -25.22
N ARG A 282 -10.69 6.30 -25.88
CA ARG A 282 -10.47 6.56 -27.32
C ARG A 282 -10.92 5.41 -28.22
N GLY A 283 -11.40 4.29 -27.67
CA GLY A 283 -11.73 3.09 -28.44
C GLY A 283 -10.54 2.53 -29.22
N MET A 284 -9.33 2.65 -28.67
CA MET A 284 -8.09 2.20 -29.29
C MET A 284 -7.56 0.94 -28.62
N THR A 285 -6.83 0.15 -29.38
CA THR A 285 -6.09 -1.01 -28.88
C THR A 285 -4.58 -0.80 -28.98
N ILE A 286 -3.82 -1.49 -28.14
CA ILE A 286 -2.36 -1.54 -28.17
C ILE A 286 -1.88 -2.99 -28.28
N ALA A 287 -0.74 -3.20 -28.94
CA ALA A 287 -0.01 -4.46 -28.95
C ALA A 287 1.48 -4.19 -28.67
N THR A 288 2.19 -5.18 -28.13
CA THR A 288 3.63 -5.05 -27.83
C THR A 288 4.49 -6.00 -28.65
N ALA A 289 5.72 -5.58 -28.94
CA ALA A 289 6.78 -6.42 -29.46
C ALA A 289 8.03 -6.19 -28.61
N GLU A 290 8.48 -7.22 -27.89
CA GLU A 290 9.44 -7.10 -26.80
C GLU A 290 10.69 -7.95 -27.03
N SER A 291 11.87 -7.35 -26.83
CA SER A 291 13.16 -8.04 -26.81
C SER A 291 13.66 -8.05 -25.35
N CYS A 292 14.51 -7.11 -24.95
CA CYS A 292 15.14 -7.06 -23.62
C CYS A 292 14.18 -7.11 -22.42
N THR A 293 12.95 -6.61 -22.56
CA THR A 293 11.94 -6.62 -21.49
C THR A 293 11.29 -7.99 -21.29
N GLY A 294 11.43 -8.93 -22.25
CA GLY A 294 10.98 -10.32 -22.07
C GLY A 294 9.48 -10.50 -21.80
N GLY A 295 8.64 -9.53 -22.15
CA GLY A 295 7.20 -9.56 -21.85
C GLY A 295 6.77 -8.73 -20.64
N LEU A 296 7.69 -8.01 -19.99
CA LEU A 296 7.37 -7.17 -18.84
C LEU A 296 6.41 -6.01 -19.19
N ILE A 297 6.48 -5.45 -20.40
CA ILE A 297 5.55 -4.39 -20.82
C ILE A 297 4.14 -4.99 -20.98
N ALA A 298 4.03 -6.11 -21.69
CA ALA A 298 2.77 -6.84 -21.80
C ALA A 298 2.22 -7.19 -20.41
N LYS A 299 3.07 -7.65 -19.49
CA LYS A 299 2.68 -7.98 -18.12
C LYS A 299 2.17 -6.76 -17.34
N GLN A 300 2.79 -5.59 -17.50
CA GLN A 300 2.31 -4.37 -16.85
C GLN A 300 0.95 -3.94 -17.39
N VAL A 301 0.80 -3.89 -18.73
CA VAL A 301 -0.48 -3.53 -19.35
C VAL A 301 -1.60 -4.50 -18.95
N THR A 302 -1.32 -5.81 -18.99
CA THR A 302 -2.29 -6.87 -18.62
C THR A 302 -2.45 -7.07 -17.11
N GLY A 303 -1.66 -6.39 -16.29
CA GLY A 303 -1.80 -6.37 -14.84
C GLY A 303 -3.00 -5.55 -14.37
N VAL A 304 -3.52 -4.67 -15.23
CA VAL A 304 -4.69 -3.84 -14.96
C VAL A 304 -5.97 -4.63 -15.27
N GLU A 305 -6.94 -4.61 -14.36
CA GLU A 305 -8.23 -5.25 -14.58
C GLU A 305 -8.93 -4.68 -15.82
N GLY A 306 -9.52 -5.55 -16.65
CA GLY A 306 -10.16 -5.17 -17.91
C GLY A 306 -9.18 -4.84 -19.05
N ALA A 307 -7.88 -5.13 -18.92
CA ALA A 307 -6.91 -4.87 -19.98
C ALA A 307 -7.20 -5.63 -21.30
N SER A 308 -7.99 -6.70 -21.26
CA SER A 308 -8.45 -7.41 -22.46
C SER A 308 -9.21 -6.53 -23.45
N ASP A 309 -9.81 -5.43 -22.98
CA ASP A 309 -10.60 -4.53 -23.82
C ASP A 309 -9.72 -3.68 -24.75
N VAL A 310 -8.45 -3.48 -24.38
CA VAL A 310 -7.51 -2.60 -25.09
C VAL A 310 -6.22 -3.30 -25.51
N PHE A 311 -5.84 -4.41 -24.88
CA PHE A 311 -4.60 -5.11 -25.21
C PHE A 311 -4.85 -6.20 -26.24
N ALA A 312 -4.42 -5.96 -27.48
CA ALA A 312 -4.60 -6.88 -28.59
C ALA A 312 -3.67 -8.09 -28.54
N GLY A 313 -2.58 -8.01 -27.76
CA GLY A 313 -1.61 -9.09 -27.59
C GLY A 313 -0.17 -8.58 -27.66
N GLY A 314 0.78 -9.50 -27.47
CA GLY A 314 2.20 -9.18 -27.52
C GLY A 314 3.05 -10.33 -28.07
N ILE A 315 4.20 -9.97 -28.65
CA ILE A 315 5.22 -10.92 -29.12
C ILE A 315 6.52 -10.67 -28.36
N VAL A 316 7.08 -11.71 -27.75
CA VAL A 316 8.45 -11.67 -27.21
C VAL A 316 9.41 -12.21 -28.27
N ALA A 317 10.10 -11.31 -28.97
CA ALA A 317 11.04 -11.61 -30.05
C ALA A 317 12.50 -11.43 -29.59
N TYR A 318 12.94 -12.29 -28.67
CA TYR A 318 14.27 -12.18 -28.05
C TYR A 318 15.42 -12.54 -29.00
N SER A 319 15.20 -13.46 -29.95
CA SER A 319 16.22 -13.85 -30.94
C SER A 319 16.03 -13.15 -32.29
N ASN A 320 17.11 -13.05 -33.08
CA ASN A 320 17.05 -12.50 -34.43
C ASN A 320 16.08 -13.27 -35.32
N GLU A 321 16.04 -14.60 -35.18
CA GLU A 321 15.11 -15.45 -35.92
C GLU A 321 13.67 -15.12 -35.58
N ALA A 322 13.35 -14.90 -34.29
CA ALA A 322 12.01 -14.51 -33.86
C ALA A 322 11.63 -13.10 -34.37
N LYS A 323 12.58 -12.14 -34.36
CA LYS A 323 12.37 -10.79 -34.91
C LYS A 323 12.04 -10.83 -36.40
N ILE A 324 12.75 -11.66 -37.18
CA ILE A 324 12.50 -11.79 -38.62
C ILE A 324 11.18 -12.54 -38.86
N ALA A 325 10.99 -13.71 -38.23
CA ALA A 325 9.87 -14.59 -38.53
C ALA A 325 8.51 -14.09 -38.03
N LEU A 326 8.47 -13.42 -36.87
CA LEU A 326 7.23 -13.00 -36.23
C LEU A 326 6.90 -11.53 -36.47
N LEU A 327 7.92 -10.67 -36.61
CA LEU A 327 7.75 -9.22 -36.72
C LEU A 327 8.17 -8.66 -38.08
N GLY A 328 8.78 -9.47 -38.95
CA GLY A 328 9.25 -9.03 -40.26
C GLY A 328 10.42 -8.05 -40.20
N VAL A 329 11.20 -8.05 -39.11
CA VAL A 329 12.38 -7.16 -38.98
C VAL A 329 13.40 -7.52 -40.06
N SER A 330 13.94 -6.49 -40.73
CA SER A 330 14.92 -6.67 -41.79
C SER A 330 16.23 -7.25 -41.26
N ILE A 331 16.79 -8.21 -42.01
CA ILE A 331 18.13 -8.75 -41.74
C ILE A 331 19.18 -7.65 -41.81
N LEU A 332 19.00 -6.66 -42.69
CA LEU A 332 19.93 -5.54 -42.84
C LEU A 332 19.91 -4.65 -41.59
N ASP A 333 18.73 -4.35 -41.04
CA ASP A 333 18.59 -3.51 -39.84
C ASP A 333 19.25 -4.18 -38.63
N LEU A 334 19.09 -5.50 -38.48
CA LEU A 334 19.74 -6.27 -37.42
C LEU A 334 21.27 -6.29 -37.56
N ALA A 335 21.79 -6.29 -38.79
CA ALA A 335 23.22 -6.26 -39.05
C ALA A 335 23.83 -4.86 -38.80
N GLU A 336 23.09 -3.79 -39.10
CA GLU A 336 23.55 -2.40 -38.95
C GLU A 336 23.40 -1.85 -37.53
N HIS A 337 22.28 -2.16 -36.87
CA HIS A 337 21.91 -1.55 -35.58
C HIS A 337 21.94 -2.54 -34.40
N GLY A 338 22.06 -3.84 -34.66
CA GLY A 338 21.97 -4.88 -33.64
C GLY A 338 20.53 -5.29 -33.31
N ALA A 339 20.40 -6.16 -32.32
CA ALA A 339 19.16 -6.82 -31.91
C ALA A 339 18.42 -6.10 -30.77
#